data_AF-A0A3D0LEH3-F1
#
_entry.id   AF-A0A3D0LEH3-F1
#
_cell.length_a   1.000
_cell.length_b   1.000
_cell.length_c   1.000
_cell.angle_alpha   90.00
_cell.angle_beta   90.00
_cell.angle_gamma   90.00
#
_symmetry.space_group_name_H-M   'P 1'
#
loop_
_entity.id
_entity.type
_entity.pdbx_description
1 polymer ?
#
loop_
_entity_poly.entity_id
_entity_poly.type
_entity_poly.pdbx_seq_one_letter_code
_entity_poly.pdbx_strand_id
1 'polypeptide(L)' 'MEQYSVKGMHCAACSARVEKAVSKVEGVSSCSVNLLTNSMGVEGTAS' A
#
# COMPACT_ATOMS: atom_id res chain seq x y z
N MET A 1 -5.88 10.79 -1.50
CA MET A 1 -5.48 9.59 -0.77
C MET A 1 -6.48 8.49 -1.13
N GLU A 2 -6.11 7.64 -2.07
CA GLU A 2 -6.92 6.49 -2.50
C GLU A 2 -6.67 5.32 -1.55
N GLN A 3 -7.74 4.68 -1.10
CA GLN A 3 -7.65 3.51 -0.22
C GLN A 3 -8.00 2.24 -0.98
N TYR A 4 -7.11 1.26 -0.89
CA TYR A 4 -7.27 -0.07 -1.45
C TYR A 4 -7.36 -1.09 -0.32
N SER A 5 -8.34 -1.99 -0.38
CA SER A 5 -8.39 -3.13 0.54
C SER A 5 -7.51 -4.25 0.01
N VAL A 6 -6.48 -4.63 0.76
CA VAL A 6 -5.54 -5.68 0.35
C VAL A 6 -5.85 -6.96 1.09
N LYS A 7 -6.37 -7.95 0.37
CA LYS A 7 -6.53 -9.31 0.91
C LYS A 7 -5.19 -10.03 0.91
N GLY A 8 -4.83 -10.65 2.04
CA GLY A 8 -3.61 -11.46 2.17
C GLY A 8 -2.44 -10.78 2.89
N MET A 9 -2.58 -9.53 3.35
CA MET A 9 -1.62 -8.92 4.27
C MET A 9 -1.81 -9.48 5.70
N HIS A 10 -1.35 -10.71 5.93
CA HIS A 10 -1.42 -11.36 7.25
C HIS A 10 -0.12 -11.22 8.06
N CYS A 11 0.95 -10.75 7.42
CA CYS A 11 2.29 -10.72 7.99
C CYS A 11 2.99 -9.38 7.75
N ALA A 12 3.81 -8.92 8.69
CA ALA A 12 4.58 -7.69 8.54
C ALA A 12 5.54 -7.72 7.34
N ALA A 13 6.02 -8.92 6.96
CA ALA A 13 6.82 -9.09 5.76
C ALA A 13 5.99 -8.90 4.47
N CYS A 14 4.70 -9.23 4.52
CA CYS A 14 3.76 -9.13 3.42
C CYS A 14 3.45 -7.65 3.14
N SER A 15 3.17 -6.87 4.20
CA SER A 15 2.94 -5.42 4.08
C SER A 15 4.18 -4.68 3.58
N ALA A 16 5.37 -4.99 4.11
CA ALA A 16 6.62 -4.37 3.66
C ALA A 16 6.92 -4.64 2.16
N ARG A 17 6.54 -5.82 1.64
CA ARG A 17 6.64 -6.12 0.22
C ARG A 17 5.67 -5.30 -0.62
N VAL A 18 4.43 -5.16 -0.16
CA VAL A 18 3.39 -4.39 -0.84
C VAL A 18 3.76 -2.90 -0.88
N GLU A 19 4.20 -2.32 0.24
CA GLU A 19 4.69 -0.94 0.25
C GLU A 19 5.85 -0.72 -0.71
N LYS A 20 6.85 -1.61 -0.73
CA LYS A 20 7.97 -1.50 -1.67
C LYS A 20 7.52 -1.62 -3.12
N ALA A 21 6.53 -2.45 -3.42
CA ALA A 21 6.00 -2.60 -4.77
C ALA A 21 5.27 -1.32 -5.21
N VAL A 22 4.42 -0.76 -4.36
CA VAL A 22 3.64 0.44 -4.66
C VAL A 22 4.50 1.69 -4.66
N SER A 23 5.51 1.79 -3.79
CA SER A 23 6.50 2.87 -3.83
C SER A 23 7.35 2.88 -5.12
N LYS A 24 7.35 1.79 -5.90
CA LYS A 24 7.98 1.75 -7.23
C LYS A 24 7.02 2.12 -8.37
N VAL A 25 5.74 2.27 -8.10
CA VAL A 25 4.76 2.66 -9.11
C VAL A 25 4.96 4.14 -9.43
N GLU A 26 5.13 4.44 -10.72
CA GLU A 26 5.26 5.82 -11.17
C GLU A 26 3.96 6.59 -10.88
N GLY A 27 4.10 7.76 -10.25
CA GLY A 27 2.98 8.57 -9.80
C GLY A 27 2.62 8.40 -8.33
N VAL A 28 3.19 7.42 -7.61
CA VAL A 28 3.01 7.32 -6.14
C VAL A 28 3.96 8.28 -5.43
N SER A 29 3.40 9.19 -4.63
CA SER A 29 4.13 10.18 -3.83
C SER A 29 4.29 9.71 -2.36
N SER A 30 3.26 9.07 -1.81
CA SER A 30 3.28 8.46 -0.49
C SER A 30 2.45 7.19 -0.47
N CYS A 31 2.85 6.23 0.35
CA CYS A 31 2.17 4.96 0.51
C CYS A 31 2.19 4.60 2.00
N SER A 32 1.06 4.13 2.52
CA SER A 32 0.93 3.67 3.89
C SER A 32 0.02 2.45 3.94
N VAL A 33 0.50 1.37 4.55
CA VAL A 33 -0.29 0.16 4.77
C VAL A 33 -0.67 0.04 6.24
N ASN A 34 -1.93 -0.30 6.48
CA ASN A 34 -2.47 -0.55 7.79
C ASN A 34 -2.84 -2.02 7.93
N LEU A 35 -1.99 -2.76 8.62
CA LEU A 35 -2.21 -4.18 8.95
C LEU A 35 -3.39 -4.39 9.91
N LEU A 36 -3.75 -3.37 10.70
CA LEU A 36 -4.86 -3.47 11.65
C LEU A 36 -6.21 -3.54 10.92
N THR A 37 -6.33 -2.82 9.81
CA THR A 37 -7.58 -2.70 9.03
C THR A 37 -7.50 -3.39 7.67
N ASN A 38 -6.39 -4.06 7.34
CA ASN A 38 -6.08 -4.61 6.01
C ASN A 38 -6.31 -3.60 4.87
N SER A 39 -5.98 -2.34 5.12
CA SER A 39 -6.17 -1.24 4.18
C SER A 39 -4.83 -0.66 3.77
N MET A 40 -4.72 -0.24 2.52
CA MET A 40 -3.56 0.42 1.96
C MET A 40 -3.98 1.78 1.43
N GLY A 41 -3.43 2.84 2.01
CA GLY A 41 -3.56 4.21 1.52
C GLY A 41 -2.42 4.54 0.57
N VAL A 42 -2.75 5.04 -0.61
CA VAL A 42 -1.79 5.54 -1.59
C VAL A 42 -2.13 7.00 -1.88
N GLU A 43 -1.10 7.84 -1.86
CA GLU A 43 -1.18 9.24 -2.27
C GLU A 43 -0.29 9.44 -3.48
N GLY A 44 -0.89 9.88 -4.57
CA GLY A 44 -0.18 10.03 -5.82
C GLY A 44 -1.16 10.21 -6.96
N THR A 45 -0.63 10.49 -8.14
CA THR A 45 -1.37 10.46 -9.41
C THR A 45 -1.20 9.11 -10.10
N ALA A 46 -0.96 8.04 -9.32
CA ALA A 46 -0.89 6.68 -9.84
C ALA A 46 -2.30 6.28 -10.30
N SER A 47 -2.44 5.96 -11.58
CA SER A 47 -3.71 5.62 -12.24
C SER A 47 -3.66 4.23 -12.83
#